data_AF-A0A1F6IFE0-F1
#
_entry.id   AF-A0A1F6IFE0-F1
#
_cell.length_a   1.000
_cell.length_b   1.000
_cell.length_c   1.000
_cell.angle_alpha   90.00
_cell.angle_beta   90.00
_cell.angle_gamma   90.00
#
_symmetry.space_group_name_H-M   'P 1'
#
loop_
_entity.id
_entity.type
_entity.pdbx_description
1 polymer ?
#
loop_
_entity_poly.entity_id
_entity_poly.type
_entity_poly.pdbx_seq_one_letter_code
_entity_poly.pdbx_strand_id
1 'polypeptide(L)' 'MQTQVLNYRIIIEPEKTGKKTVYNAFCPTLGVADYGDTIDEVLKSIKKGIELAIECLAEERKEIPVDNVKEQV' A
#
# COMPACT_ATOMS: atom_id res chain seq x y z
N MET A 1 10.20 19.36 -16.08
CA MET A 1 9.44 18.79 -14.95
C MET A 1 10.38 17.91 -14.16
N GLN A 2 10.44 18.05 -12.84
CA GLN A 2 11.15 17.09 -11.99
C GLN A 2 10.21 15.91 -11.73
N THR A 3 10.68 14.69 -11.97
CA THR A 3 9.94 13.47 -11.62
C THR A 3 10.27 13.13 -10.18
N GLN A 4 9.25 12.99 -9.33
CA GLN A 4 9.41 12.52 -7.97
C GLN A 4 9.18 11.01 -7.93
N VAL A 5 10.11 10.28 -7.32
CA VAL A 5 9.94 8.85 -7.03
C VAL A 5 9.47 8.73 -5.59
N LEU A 6 8.28 8.15 -5.40
CA LEU A 6 7.73 7.85 -4.08
C LEU A 6 7.91 6.36 -3.80
N ASN A 7 8.51 6.04 -2.65
CA ASN A 7 8.70 4.67 -2.20
C ASN A 7 7.85 4.46 -0.96
N TYR A 8 7.00 3.44 -0.96
CA TYR A 8 6.13 3.09 0.17
C TYR A 8 6.42 1.68 0.63
N ARG A 9 6.64 1.50 1.93
CA ARG A 9 6.70 0.17 2.55
C ARG A 9 5.30 -0.38 2.73
N ILE A 10 5.21 -1.68 2.52
CA ILE A 10 4.01 -2.49 2.72
C ILE A 10 4.34 -3.61 3.68
N ILE A 11 3.40 -3.90 4.57
CA ILE A 11 3.43 -5.05 5.48
C ILE A 11 2.53 -6.09 4.84
N ILE A 12 3.01 -7.33 4.70
CA ILE A 12 2.21 -8.45 4.20
C ILE A 12 2.15 -9.50 5.29
N GLU A 13 0.93 -9.86 5.69
CA GLU A 13 0.67 -10.85 6.73
C GLU A 13 -0.16 -12.00 6.15
N PRO A 14 0.28 -13.26 6.33
CA PRO A 14 -0.54 -14.40 5.96
C PRO A 14 -1.69 -14.60 6.96
N GLU A 15 -2.89 -14.84 6.46
CA GLU A 15 -4.08 -15.17 7.25
C GLU A 15 -4.61 -16.55 6.88
N LYS A 16 -5.02 -17.33 7.89
CA LYS A 16 -5.65 -18.64 7.68
C LYS A 16 -7.16 -18.50 7.56
N THR A 17 -7.68 -18.68 6.35
CA THR A 17 -9.12 -18.74 6.08
C THR A 17 -9.53 -20.20 5.84
N GLY A 18 -9.93 -20.88 6.92
CA GLY A 18 -10.23 -22.31 6.89
C GLY A 18 -9.01 -23.15 6.51
N LYS A 19 -9.08 -23.84 5.37
CA LYS A 19 -7.95 -24.65 4.85
C LYS A 19 -7.01 -23.87 3.93
N LYS A 20 -7.34 -22.62 3.58
CA LYS A 20 -6.54 -21.78 2.68
C LYS A 20 -5.71 -20.79 3.49
N THR A 21 -4.58 -20.37 2.91
CA THR A 21 -3.83 -19.19 3.37
C THR A 21 -4.12 -18.08 2.37
N VAL A 22 -4.57 -16.94 2.86
CA VAL A 22 -4.66 -15.68 2.09
C VAL A 22 -3.62 -14.71 2.64
N TYR A 23 -3.42 -13.59 1.96
CA TYR A 23 -2.45 -12.58 2.35
C TYR A 23 -3.13 -11.23 2.44
N ASN A 24 -3.00 -10.57 3.58
CA ASN A 24 -3.38 -9.18 3.76
C ASN A 24 -2.15 -8.31 3.56
N ALA A 25 -2.32 -7.20 2.85
CA ALA A 25 -1.30 -6.18 2.71
C ALA A 25 -1.79 -4.85 3.27
N PHE A 26 -0.87 -4.11 3.89
CA PHE A 26 -1.16 -2.81 4.45
C PHE A 26 -0.01 -1.83 4.17
N CYS A 27 -0.34 -0.64 3.69
CA CYS A 27 0.56 0.50 3.56
C CYS A 27 0.23 1.50 4.68
N PRO A 28 1.00 1.52 5.79
CA PRO A 28 0.69 2.36 6.95
C PRO A 28 0.66 3.85 6.62
N THR A 29 1.61 4.30 5.80
CA THR A 29 1.82 5.71 5.46
C THR A 29 0.63 6.32 4.72
N LEU A 30 -0.08 5.53 3.91
CA LEU A 30 -1.26 5.98 3.16
C LEU A 30 -2.58 5.46 3.75
N GLY A 31 -2.54 4.60 4.77
CA GLY A 31 -3.72 3.94 5.32
C GLY A 31 -4.44 3.02 4.32
N VAL A 32 -3.72 2.49 3.33
CA VAL A 32 -4.30 1.63 2.28
C VAL A 32 -4.11 0.17 2.65
N ALA A 33 -5.18 -0.61 2.60
CA ALA A 33 -5.16 -2.05 2.82
C ALA A 33 -5.77 -2.79 1.62
N ASP A 34 -5.29 -3.99 1.36
CA ASP A 34 -5.85 -4.89 0.36
C ASP A 34 -5.52 -6.36 0.71
N TYR A 35 -6.09 -7.32 -0.02
CA TYR A 35 -5.83 -8.75 0.20
C TYR A 35 -5.76 -9.55 -1.11
N GLY A 36 -5.22 -10.76 -1.05
CA GLY A 36 -5.16 -11.67 -2.19
C GLY A 36 -4.87 -13.12 -1.79
N ASP A 37 -5.16 -14.07 -2.68
CA ASP A 37 -4.91 -15.49 -2.45
C ASP A 37 -3.41 -15.83 -2.53
N THR A 38 -2.62 -14.97 -3.16
CA THR A 38 -1.16 -15.12 -3.34
C THR A 38 -0.42 -13.82 -3.07
N ILE A 39 0.90 -13.93 -2.80
CA ILE A 39 1.78 -12.76 -2.62
C ILE A 39 1.75 -11.87 -3.88
N ASP A 40 1.84 -12.45 -5.07
CA ASP A 40 1.83 -11.68 -6.33
C ASP A 40 0.51 -10.95 -6.56
N GLU A 41 -0.61 -11.56 -6.20
CA GLU A 41 -1.94 -10.95 -6.30
C GLU A 41 -2.08 -9.77 -5.35
N VAL A 42 -1.76 -9.98 -4.07
CA VAL A 42 -1.89 -8.90 -3.07
C VAL A 42 -0.95 -7.74 -3.39
N LEU A 43 0.26 -8.01 -3.89
CA LEU A 43 1.19 -6.98 -4.36
C LEU A 43 0.63 -6.15 -5.51
N LYS A 44 0.02 -6.80 -6.51
CA LYS A 44 -0.63 -6.09 -7.64
C LYS A 44 -1.82 -5.28 -7.18
N SER A 45 -2.61 -5.81 -6.24
CA SER A 45 -3.81 -5.16 -5.75
C SER A 45 -3.48 -3.93 -4.91
N ILE A 46 -2.62 -4.08 -3.89
CA ILE A 46 -2.22 -2.95 -3.04
C ILE A 46 -1.48 -1.86 -3.82
N LYS A 47 -0.70 -2.22 -4.85
CA LYS A 47 -0.06 -1.22 -5.73
C LYS A 47 -1.09 -0.32 -6.40
N LYS A 48 -2.19 -0.88 -6.94
CA LYS A 48 -3.26 -0.08 -7.55
C LYS A 48 -3.96 0.80 -6.50
N GLY A 49 -4.17 0.27 -5.29
CA GLY A 49 -4.73 1.05 -4.18
C GLY A 49 -3.85 2.25 -3.81
N ILE A 50 -2.53 2.06 -3.77
CA ILE A 50 -1.55 3.13 -3.51
C ILE A 50 -1.57 4.16 -4.64
N GLU A 51 -1.57 3.72 -5.91
CA GLU A 51 -1.64 4.62 -7.08
C GLU A 51 -2.91 5.47 -7.02
N LEU A 52 -4.08 4.87 -6.77
CA LEU A 52 -5.35 5.58 -6.63
C LEU A 52 -5.34 6.57 -5.47
N ALA A 53 -4.80 6.19 -4.31
CA ALA A 53 -4.72 7.09 -3.16
C ALA A 53 -3.88 8.34 -3.47
N ILE A 54 -2.75 8.18 -4.17
CA ILE A 54 -1.90 9.28 -4.61
C ILE A 54 -2.63 10.17 -5.63
N GLU A 55 -3.32 9.57 -6.60
CA GLU A 55 -4.12 10.29 -7.60
C GLU A 55 -5.20 11.15 -6.92
N CYS A 56 -5.98 10.59 -5.99
CA CYS A 56 -7.01 11.34 -5.26
C CYS A 56 -6.42 12.50 -4.45
N LEU A 57 -5.29 12.30 -3.74
CA LEU A 57 -4.63 13.36 -2.99
C LEU A 57 -4.14 14.49 -3.91
N ALA A 58 -3.58 14.13 -5.07
CA ALA A 58 -3.12 15.10 -6.06
C ALA A 58 -4.29 15.91 -6.66
N GLU A 59 -5.40 15.24 -7.01
CA GLU A 59 -6.61 15.88 -7.52
C GLU A 59 -7.23 16.86 -6.51
N GLU A 60 -7.24 16.47 -5.24
CA GLU A 60 -7.72 17.31 -4.14
C GLU A 60 -6.71 18.41 -3.72
N ARG A 61 -5.54 18.48 -4.36
CA ARG A 61 -4.41 19.37 -4.01
C ARG A 61 -3.98 19.24 -2.54
N LYS A 62 -4.10 18.03 -1.99
CA LYS A 62 -3.63 17.69 -0.65
C LYS A 62 -2.16 17.28 -0.71
N GLU A 63 -1.52 17.36 0.45
CA GLU A 63 -0.15 16.86 0.60
C GLU A 63 -0.12 15.33 0.43
N ILE A 64 0.85 14.84 -0.34
CA ILE A 64 1.08 13.41 -0.53
C ILE A 64 2.06 12.95 0.56
N PRO A 65 1.64 12.07 1.49
CA PRO A 65 2.51 11.56 2.54
C PRO A 65 3.73 10.86 1.94
N VAL A 66 4.92 11.18 2.45
CA VAL A 66 6.17 10.52 2.08
C VAL A 66 6.52 9.51 3.17
N ASP A 67 6.87 8.29 2.77
CA ASP A 67 7.23 7.26 3.73
C ASP A 67 8.56 7.59 4.44
N ASN A 68 8.52 7.70 5.76
CA ASN A 68 9.70 7.99 6.58
C ASN A 68 9.99 6.82 7.53
N VAL A 69 11.16 6.22 7.37
CA VAL A 69 11.61 5.05 8.16
C VAL A 69 11.75 5.37 9.65
N LYS A 70 12.01 6.63 10.01
CA LYS A 70 12.30 7.03 11.39
C LYS A 70 11.07 7.33 12.25
N GLU A 71 9.88 7.48 11.64
CA GLU A 71 8.65 7.88 12.36
C GLU A 71 7.75 6.70 12.73
N GLN A 72 8.17 5.47 12.44
CA GLN A 72 7.40 4.25 12.69
C GLN A 72 7.96 3.40 13.86
N VAL A 73 8.80 4.01 14.71
CA VAL A 73 9.38 3.41 15.93
C VAL A 73 8.87 4.10 17.18
#